data_AF-A0A1M5ASZ9-F1
#
_entry.id   AF-A0A1M5ASZ9-F1
#
_cell.length_a   1.000
_cell.length_b   1.000
_cell.length_c   1.000
_cell.angle_alpha   90.00
_cell.angle_beta   90.00
_cell.angle_gamma   90.00
#
_symmetry.space_group_name_H-M   'P 1'
#
loop_
_entity.id
_entity.type
_entity.pdbx_description
1 polymer ?
#
loop_
_entity_poly.entity_id
_entity_poly.type
_entity_poly.pdbx_seq_one_letter_code
_entity_poly.pdbx_strand_id
1 'polypeptide(L)' 'MIEEFQEEQRKRVNRMRSIMDYAMGALILFIGLYFCLNKVLHINVFNRQPSSMDVFIGIVFIFYGIWRMYRGYKKDYYR' A
#
# COMPACT_ATOMS: atom_id res chain seq x y z
N MET A 1 -34.65 11.92 -11.03
CA MET A 1 -34.67 11.27 -9.69
C MET A 1 -33.90 9.94 -9.68
N ILE A 2 -34.21 8.96 -10.56
CA ILE A 2 -33.50 7.66 -10.56
C ILE A 2 -32.04 7.76 -11.04
N GLU A 3 -31.76 8.62 -12.03
CA GLU A 3 -30.40 8.82 -12.56
C GLU A 3 -29.43 9.47 -11.56
N GLU A 4 -29.88 10.47 -10.80
CA GLU A 4 -29.04 11.14 -9.79
C GLU A 4 -28.63 10.17 -8.65
N PHE A 5 -29.54 9.30 -8.22
CA PHE A 5 -29.23 8.24 -7.25
C PHE A 5 -28.19 7.24 -7.78
N GLN A 6 -28.23 6.92 -9.08
CA GLN A 6 -27.24 6.02 -9.70
C GLN A 6 -25.87 6.69 -9.84
N GLU A 7 -25.83 7.99 -10.12
CA GLU A 7 -24.57 8.74 -10.21
C GLU A 7 -23.88 8.89 -8.85
N GLU A 8 -24.61 9.16 -7.77
CA GLU A 8 -24.04 9.23 -6.42
C GLU A 8 -23.46 7.88 -5.98
N GLN A 9 -24.14 6.77 -6.30
CA GLN A 9 -23.60 5.44 -6.01
C GLN A 9 -22.32 5.15 -6.81
N ARG A 10 -22.29 5.49 -8.11
CA ARG A 10 -21.07 5.33 -8.92
C ARG A 10 -19.90 6.17 -8.39
N LYS A 11 -20.16 7.40 -7.94
CA LYS A 11 -19.15 8.26 -7.30
C LYS A 11 -18.62 7.67 -6.00
N ARG A 12 -19.49 7.08 -5.16
CA ARG A 12 -19.08 6.38 -3.93
C ARG A 12 -18.22 5.15 -4.21
N VAL A 13 -18.64 4.29 -5.14
CA VAL A 13 -17.91 3.07 -5.49
C VAL A 13 -16.53 3.40 -6.10
N ASN A 14 -16.43 4.43 -6.93
CA ASN A 14 -15.16 4.88 -7.50
C ASN A 14 -14.22 5.47 -6.44
N ARG A 15 -14.72 6.25 -5.47
CA ARG A 15 -13.93 6.70 -4.31
C ARG A 15 -13.43 5.52 -3.49
N MET A 16 -14.31 4.57 -3.19
CA MET A 16 -13.97 3.42 -2.35
C MET A 16 -12.91 2.53 -3.00
N ARG A 17 -13.01 2.32 -4.32
CA ARG A 17 -12.01 1.59 -5.10
C ARG A 17 -10.65 2.29 -5.10
N SER A 18 -10.64 3.62 -5.23
CA SER A 18 -9.41 4.42 -5.18
C SER A 18 -8.75 4.34 -3.80
N ILE A 19 -9.51 4.49 -2.72
CA ILE A 19 -9.02 4.35 -1.34
C ILE A 19 -8.43 2.95 -1.11
N MET A 20 -9.07 1.91 -1.65
CA MET A 20 -8.60 0.53 -1.52
C MET A 20 -7.25 0.32 -2.22
N ASP A 21 -7.04 0.93 -3.40
CA ASP A 21 -5.75 0.88 -4.10
C ASP A 21 -4.63 1.60 -3.32
N TYR A 22 -4.94 2.75 -2.70
CA TYR A 22 -3.99 3.45 -1.83
C TYR A 22 -3.69 2.67 -0.55
N ALA A 23 -4.72 2.14 0.11
CA ALA A 23 -4.57 1.34 1.32
C ALA A 23 -3.71 0.10 1.06
N MET A 24 -3.93 -0.59 -0.06
CA MET A 24 -3.14 -1.77 -0.42
C MET A 24 -1.67 -1.41 -0.72
N GLY A 25 -1.42 -0.27 -1.38
CA GLY A 25 -0.07 0.25 -1.59
C GLY A 25 0.64 0.62 -0.28
N ALA A 26 -0.07 1.30 0.62
CA ALA A 26 0.43 1.65 1.95
C ALA A 26 0.74 0.41 2.80
N LEU A 27 -0.13 -0.61 2.80
CA LEU A 27 0.11 -1.88 3.50
C LEU A 27 1.39 -2.56 3.03
N ILE A 28 1.60 -2.66 1.72
CA ILE A 28 2.82 -3.25 1.15
C ILE A 28 4.07 -2.47 1.57
N LEU A 29 3.97 -1.14 1.58
CA LEU A 29 5.03 -0.24 2.03
C LEU A 29 5.37 -0.46 3.51
N PHE A 30 4.35 -0.50 4.38
CA PHE A 30 4.51 -0.77 5.81
C PHE A 30 5.12 -2.13 6.09
N ILE A 31 4.72 -3.17 5.34
CA ILE A 31 5.30 -4.51 5.44
C ILE A 31 6.78 -4.49 5.04
N GLY A 32 7.13 -3.87 3.91
CA GLY A 32 8.53 -3.75 3.47
C GLY A 32 9.38 -2.96 4.47
N LEU A 33 8.82 -1.88 5.02
CA LEU A 33 9.45 -1.07 6.06
C LEU A 33 9.65 -1.85 7.35
N TYR A 34 8.66 -2.65 7.76
CA TYR A 34 8.75 -3.55 8.91
C TYR A 34 9.88 -4.56 8.73
N PHE A 35 10.01 -5.19 7.56
CA PHE A 35 11.10 -6.12 7.26
C PHE A 35 12.48 -5.45 7.33
N CYS A 36 12.60 -4.21 6.83
CA CYS A 36 13.85 -3.46 6.89
C CYS A 36 14.20 -3.02 8.33
N LEU A 37 13.21 -2.55 9.09
CA LEU A 37 13.36 -2.11 10.47
C LEU A 37 13.55 -3.27 11.45
N ASN A 38 13.11 -4.48 11.11
CA ASN A 38 13.26 -5.65 11.97
C ASN A 38 14.74 -5.91 12.31
N LYS A 39 15.62 -5.73 11.32
CA LYS A 39 17.07 -5.84 11.52
C LYS A 39 17.64 -4.75 12.45
N VAL A 40 17.07 -3.54 12.43
CA VAL A 40 17.57 -2.40 13.22
C VAL A 40 17.00 -2.39 14.64
N LEU A 41 15.71 -2.69 14.78
CA LEU A 41 14.98 -2.64 16.05
C LEU A 41 15.02 -3.96 16.83
N HIS A 42 15.59 -5.03 16.27
CA HIS A 42 15.61 -6.38 16.89
C HIS A 42 14.20 -6.84 17.34
N ILE A 43 13.15 -6.38 16.65
CA ILE A 43 11.75 -6.73 16.94
C ILE A 43 11.52 -8.15 16.42
N ASN A 44 11.97 -9.12 17.21
CA ASN A 44 12.05 -10.52 16.83
C ASN A 44 10.69 -11.21 16.98
N VAL A 45 9.69 -10.80 16.22
CA VAL A 45 8.31 -11.35 16.28
C VAL A 45 8.26 -12.82 15.88
N PHE A 46 9.18 -13.27 15.04
CA PHE A 46 9.25 -14.65 14.54
C PHE A 46 10.40 -15.47 15.14
N ASN A 47 11.13 -14.93 16.12
CA ASN A 47 12.27 -15.59 16.76
C ASN A 47 13.29 -16.17 15.75
N ARG A 48 13.51 -15.47 14.64
CA ARG A 48 14.39 -15.88 13.53
C ARG A 48 15.47 -14.84 13.35
N GLN A 49 16.72 -15.27 13.15
CA GLN A 49 17.82 -14.35 12.93
C GLN A 49 17.56 -13.52 11.66
N PRO A 50 17.59 -12.18 11.74
CA PRO A 50 17.37 -11.32 10.59
C PRO A 50 18.48 -11.56 9.57
N SER A 51 18.12 -12.13 8.42
CA SER A 51 19.06 -12.40 7.34
C SER A 51 19.24 -11.16 6.47
N SER A 52 20.40 -11.03 5.82
CA SER A 52 20.62 -10.00 4.80
C SER A 52 19.61 -10.11 3.64
N MET A 53 19.03 -11.29 3.41
CA MET A 53 17.93 -11.48 2.45
C MET A 53 16.64 -10.76 2.86
N ASP A 54 16.30 -10.73 4.16
CA ASP A 54 15.08 -10.09 4.65
C ASP A 54 15.10 -8.58 4.41
N VAL A 55 16.28 -7.96 4.52
CA VAL A 55 16.51 -6.55 4.20
C VAL A 55 16.35 -6.30 2.71
N PHE A 56 16.93 -7.16 1.86
CA PHE A 56 16.80 -7.02 0.41
C PHE A 56 15.34 -7.13 -0.03
N ILE A 57 14.60 -8.10 0.51
CA ILE A 57 13.17 -8.27 0.26
C ILE A 57 12.41 -7.03 0.77
N GLY A 58 12.69 -6.55 1.98
CA GLY A 58 12.09 -5.33 2.53
C GLY A 58 12.27 -4.11 1.61
N ILE A 59 13.48 -3.90 1.09
CA ILE A 59 13.79 -2.82 0.14
C ILE A 59 12.98 -2.97 -1.15
N VAL A 60 12.92 -4.18 -1.73
CA VAL A 60 12.11 -4.44 -2.95
C VAL A 60 10.63 -4.15 -2.69
N PHE A 61 10.10 -4.54 -1.53
CA PHE A 61 8.72 -4.26 -1.14
C PHE A 61 8.45 -2.77 -0.95
N ILE A 62 9.39 -2.02 -0.37
CA ILE A 62 9.29 -0.56 -0.25
C ILE A 62 9.25 0.08 -1.64
N PHE A 63 10.19 -0.25 -2.53
CA PHE A 63 10.22 0.29 -3.90
C PHE A 63 8.96 -0.06 -4.68
N TYR A 64 8.47 -1.30 -4.58
CA TYR A 64 7.23 -1.72 -5.23
C TYR A 64 6.00 -1.04 -4.62
N GLY A 65 5.94 -0.87 -3.30
CA GLY A 65 4.88 -0.17 -2.61
C GLY A 65 4.82 1.32 -3.02
N ILE A 66 5.98 1.99 -3.09
CA ILE A 66 6.10 3.37 -3.59
C ILE A 66 5.64 3.46 -5.04
N TRP A 67 6.12 2.56 -5.91
CA TRP A 67 5.68 2.51 -7.31
C TRP A 67 4.17 2.32 -7.44
N ARG A 68 3.59 1.43 -6.62
CA ARG A 68 2.16 1.16 -6.62
C ARG A 68 1.35 2.36 -6.14
N MET A 69 1.84 3.06 -5.11
CA MET A 69 1.24 4.29 -4.60
C MET A 69 1.35 5.43 -5.62
N TYR A 70 2.48 5.57 -6.31
CA TYR A 70 2.68 6.52 -7.41
C TYR A 70 1.73 6.24 -8.59
N ARG A 71 1.54 4.97 -8.95
CA ARG A 71 0.55 4.56 -9.96
C ARG A 71 -0.89 4.88 -9.54
N GLY A 72 -1.18 4.82 -8.24
CA GLY A 72 -2.46 5.24 -7.67
C GLY A 72 -2.64 6.76 -7.72
N TYR A 73 -1.58 7.52 -7.44
CA TYR A 73 -1.58 8.99 -7.45
C TYR A 73 -1.76 9.60 -8.83
N LYS A 74 -1.16 9.00 -9.87
CA LYS A 74 -1.32 9.46 -11.25
C LYS A 74 -2.75 9.25 -11.79
N LYS A 75 -3.56 8.40 -11.15
CA LYS A 75 -5.00 8.35 -11.39
C LYS A 75 -5.67 9.42 -10.54
N ASP A 76 -5.43 10.66 -10.94
CA ASP A 76 -6.18 11.79 -10.44
C ASP A 76 -7.64 11.60 -10.88
N TYR A 77 -8.43 10.95 -10.02
CA TYR A 77 -9.88 10.82 -10.12
C TYR A 77 -10.59 12.16 -9.83
N TYR A 78 -9.82 13.23 -9.57
CA TYR A 78 -10.28 14.59 -9.33
C TYR A 78 -10.12 15.49 -10.57
N ARG A 79 -10.54 15.00 -11.74
CA ARG A 79 -11.02 15.86 -12.82
C ARG A 79 -12.46 15.51 -13.15
#